data_AF-A0A538AIL2-F1
#
_entry.id   AF-A0A538AIL2-F1
#
_cell.length_a   1.000
_cell.length_b   1.000
_cell.length_c   1.000
_cell.angle_alpha   90.00
_cell.angle_beta   90.00
_cell.angle_gamma   90.00
#
_symmetry.space_group_name_H-M   'P 1'
#
loop_
_entity.id
_entity.type
_entity.pdbx_description
1 polymer ?
#
loop_
_entity_poly.entity_id
_entity_poly.type
_entity_poly.pdbx_seq_one_letter_code
_entity_poly.pdbx_strand_id
1 'polypeptide(L)'
;MRTYDLSRVSDAALVRKLTVLLAEERISMAAVLAYLAEVDARRLYLPAGFPSMYAYCVGELHLCEQAAMKHIRAARTARRFPVIFSAVADGRLHLSAVVLLTPHLTSANAAELVAAAAYQTKAEVQQLLARRFPKPDVPALLEAIAPPPLLGSATDQLSPGTVEGVAARLSPGTAIDGLAPAQVEVTMARGRVAPLSAERFALQVTIEKATHDKLRYAQALLSHQLPSGDIAQVVDRALDALIAELEKQKFAATARPRRHSCRSGLNPRYIPAHVKRAVWERDQGQCTFVGDTGRRCESRKFLEFDHVDPVARAGQATVQGLRLHCRGHNQLEAERTFGAGFMSAKREEARRAAAARTRAAAQARAHARPQQTELEPGARVAEAEACSLAAAQEQASDVMACLRELGFRASEARRAVDFCETIPAGTLEERVRAALKFLCPKPRFQSRVGTSLEART
;
A
#
# COMPACT_ATOMS: atom_id res chain seq x y z
N MET A 1 3.06 45.09 32.42
CA MET A 1 4.10 45.14 31.36
C MET A 1 3.61 44.34 30.18
N ARG A 2 3.36 44.96 29.02
CA ARG A 2 3.14 44.19 27.78
C ARG A 2 4.52 43.85 27.23
N THR A 3 5.08 42.73 27.66
CA THR A 3 6.42 42.24 27.29
C THR A 3 6.59 42.08 25.76
N TYR A 4 5.49 42.08 25.01
CA TYR A 4 5.43 41.95 23.56
C TYR A 4 4.98 43.22 22.81
N ASP A 5 4.83 44.36 23.49
CA ASP A 5 4.53 45.64 22.81
C ASP A 5 5.83 46.27 22.30
N LEU A 6 6.00 46.27 20.97
CA LEU A 6 7.21 46.72 20.28
C LEU A 6 7.02 48.07 19.56
N SER A 7 5.89 48.75 19.78
CA SER A 7 5.50 49.99 19.07
C SER A 7 6.49 51.16 19.21
N ARG A 8 7.35 51.13 20.23
CA ARG A 8 8.36 52.18 20.52
C ARG A 8 9.78 51.82 20.09
N VAL A 9 10.00 50.64 19.51
CA VAL A 9 11.31 50.17 19.07
C VAL A 9 11.54 50.61 17.63
N SER A 10 12.72 51.13 17.31
CA SER A 10 13.05 51.52 15.93
C SER A 10 13.21 50.32 15.00
N ASP A 11 12.90 50.49 13.72
CA ASP A 11 12.97 49.44 12.69
C ASP A 11 14.34 48.74 12.67
N ALA A 12 15.43 49.51 12.72
CA ALA A 12 16.79 48.96 12.72
C ALA A 12 17.08 48.14 13.99
N ALA A 13 16.57 48.54 15.15
CA ALA A 13 16.71 47.77 16.38
C ALA A 13 15.84 46.49 16.36
N LEU A 14 14.64 46.56 15.77
CA LEU A 14 13.76 45.40 15.57
C LEU A 14 14.42 44.33 14.70
N VAL A 15 14.94 44.71 13.53
CA VAL A 15 15.59 43.77 12.60
C VAL A 15 16.82 43.13 13.26
N ARG A 16 17.69 43.93 13.91
CA ARG A 16 18.86 43.39 14.62
C ARG A 16 18.45 42.41 15.72
N LYS A 17 17.46 42.75 16.55
CA LYS A 17 17.02 41.87 17.63
C LYS A 17 16.39 40.59 17.09
N LEU A 18 15.61 40.67 16.02
CA LEU A 18 15.05 39.50 15.35
C LEU A 18 16.15 38.57 14.81
N THR A 19 17.19 39.11 14.17
CA THR A 19 18.32 38.31 13.69
C THR A 19 19.03 37.57 14.82
N VAL A 20 19.26 38.23 15.96
CA VAL A 20 19.87 37.62 17.16
C VAL A 20 18.97 36.51 17.71
N LEU A 21 17.67 36.79 17.89
CA LEU A 21 16.73 35.79 18.41
C LEU A 21 16.63 34.56 17.50
N LEU A 22 16.62 34.75 16.18
CA LEU A 22 16.62 33.62 15.23
C LEU A 22 17.94 32.84 15.29
N ALA A 23 19.08 33.47 15.57
CA ALA A 23 20.34 32.76 15.76
C ALA A 23 20.33 31.93 17.06
N GLU A 24 19.84 32.50 18.16
CA GLU A 24 19.65 31.81 19.44
C GLU A 24 18.67 30.64 19.32
N GLU A 25 17.56 30.82 18.57
CA GLU A 25 16.58 29.75 18.30
C GLU A 25 17.23 28.57 17.56
N ARG A 26 18.08 28.82 16.56
CA ARG A 26 18.75 27.77 15.78
C ARG A 26 19.77 27.00 16.60
N ILE A 27 20.55 27.68 17.43
CA ILE A 27 21.46 27.05 18.40
C ILE A 27 20.65 26.17 19.36
N SER A 28 19.55 26.70 19.90
CA SER A 28 18.66 25.98 20.79
C SER A 28 18.05 24.74 20.10
N MET A 29 17.65 24.87 18.84
CA MET A 29 17.12 23.76 18.04
C MET A 29 18.16 22.66 17.83
N ALA A 30 19.41 23.01 17.51
CA ALA A 30 20.49 22.04 17.38
C ALA A 30 20.73 21.30 18.71
N ALA A 31 20.68 22.00 19.85
CA ALA A 31 20.75 21.40 21.17
C ALA A 31 19.55 20.46 21.41
N VAL A 32 18.32 20.88 21.13
CA VAL A 32 17.12 20.03 21.24
C VAL A 32 17.29 18.74 20.43
N LEU A 33 17.79 18.81 19.19
CA LEU A 33 18.06 17.63 18.39
C LEU A 33 19.09 16.69 19.03
N ALA A 34 20.16 17.23 19.63
CA ALA A 34 21.18 16.43 20.29
C ALA A 34 20.60 15.68 21.51
N TYR A 35 19.83 16.37 22.35
CA TYR A 35 19.17 15.77 23.51
C TYR A 35 18.12 14.74 23.09
N LEU A 36 17.28 15.05 22.10
CA LEU A 36 16.30 14.09 21.56
C LEU A 36 16.99 12.85 21.00
N ALA A 37 18.13 13.01 20.33
CA ALA A 37 18.86 11.88 19.78
C ALA A 37 19.42 10.97 20.87
N GLU A 38 19.89 11.53 21.98
CA GLU A 38 20.40 10.75 23.11
C GLU A 38 19.28 10.07 23.90
N VAL A 39 18.16 10.76 24.13
CA VAL A 39 16.94 10.17 24.71
C VAL A 39 16.44 9.00 23.87
N ASP A 40 16.42 9.14 22.54
CA ASP A 40 16.02 8.08 21.61
C ASP A 40 17.01 6.91 21.61
N ALA A 41 18.32 7.18 21.59
CA ALA A 41 19.36 6.16 21.58
C ALA A 41 19.38 5.33 22.86
N ARG A 42 19.21 5.98 24.02
CA ARG A 42 19.09 5.32 25.32
C ARG A 42 17.69 4.75 25.60
N ARG A 43 16.72 5.06 24.73
CA ARG A 43 15.31 4.66 24.84
C ARG A 43 14.68 5.04 26.18
N LEU A 44 15.00 6.23 26.71
CA LEU A 44 14.53 6.70 28.02
C LEU A 44 13.00 6.90 28.09
N TYR A 45 12.35 6.98 26.92
CA TYR A 45 10.90 6.99 26.82
C TYR A 45 10.24 5.68 27.31
N LEU A 46 10.94 4.54 27.22
CA LEU A 46 10.41 3.23 27.66
C LEU A 46 10.22 3.17 29.18
N PRO A 47 11.27 3.41 30.02
CA PRO A 47 11.09 3.46 31.47
C PRO A 47 10.16 4.59 31.91
N ALA A 48 10.01 5.67 31.13
CA ALA A 48 9.00 6.70 31.37
C ALA A 48 7.54 6.25 31.05
N GLY A 49 7.32 5.01 30.61
CA GLY A 49 5.99 4.45 30.34
C GLY A 49 5.47 4.66 28.92
N PHE A 50 6.26 5.22 28.00
CA PHE A 50 5.83 5.45 26.62
C PHE A 50 6.25 4.31 25.69
N PRO A 51 5.39 3.87 24.76
CA PRO A 51 5.69 2.74 23.87
C PRO A 51 6.71 3.07 22.77
N SER A 52 6.96 4.36 22.52
CA SER A 52 7.86 4.84 21.47
C SER A 52 8.30 6.28 21.72
N MET A 53 9.40 6.69 21.09
CA MET A 53 9.85 8.07 21.09
C MET A 53 8.79 9.04 20.55
N TYR A 54 8.00 8.63 19.56
CA TYR A 54 6.90 9.44 19.02
C TYR A 54 5.85 9.72 20.09
N ALA A 55 5.40 8.68 20.79
CA ALA A 55 4.41 8.82 21.86
C ALA A 55 4.94 9.70 23.00
N TYR A 56 6.22 9.61 23.33
CA TYR A 56 6.87 10.49 24.31
C TYR A 56 6.91 11.95 23.85
N CYS A 57 7.31 12.21 22.61
CA CYS A 57 7.33 13.57 22.06
C CYS A 57 5.95 14.23 22.04
N VAL A 58 4.90 13.49 21.68
CA VAL A 58 3.54 14.02 21.62
C VAL A 58 2.92 14.14 23.02
N GLY A 59 3.07 13.10 23.84
CA GLY A 59 2.41 13.02 25.15
C GLY A 59 3.10 13.83 26.24
N GLU A 60 4.43 13.73 26.35
CA GLU A 60 5.20 14.36 27.43
C GLU A 60 5.81 15.70 27.01
N LEU A 61 6.34 15.79 25.78
CA LEU A 61 6.96 17.03 25.29
C LEU A 61 5.98 17.95 24.55
N HIS A 62 4.71 17.53 24.43
CA HIS A 62 3.63 18.29 23.78
C HIS A 62 3.93 18.77 22.35
N LEU A 63 4.80 18.06 21.63
CA LEU A 63 5.03 18.33 20.22
C LEU A 63 3.82 17.86 19.41
N CYS A 64 3.40 18.66 18.43
CA CYS A 64 2.42 18.17 17.46
C CYS A 64 3.00 17.02 16.63
N GLU A 65 2.15 16.17 16.07
CA GLU A 65 2.55 14.95 15.36
C GLU A 65 3.63 15.19 14.30
N GLN A 66 3.43 16.22 13.47
CA GLN A 66 4.36 16.58 12.40
C GLN A 66 5.69 17.10 12.95
N ALA A 67 5.66 17.86 14.04
CA ALA A 67 6.88 18.29 14.72
C ALA A 67 7.62 17.08 15.29
N ALA A 68 6.94 16.21 16.05
CA ALA A 68 7.54 15.01 16.63
C ALA A 68 8.25 14.16 15.56
N MET A 69 7.58 13.86 14.44
CA MET A 69 8.19 13.07 13.36
C MET A 69 9.43 13.74 12.77
N LYS A 70 9.38 15.06 12.48
CA LYS A 70 10.51 15.79 11.90
C LYS A 70 11.69 15.85 12.87
N HIS A 71 11.44 16.17 14.13
CA HIS A 71 12.48 16.28 15.15
C HIS A 71 13.13 14.93 15.42
N ILE A 72 12.34 13.85 15.59
CA ILE A 72 12.89 12.50 15.80
C ILE A 72 13.76 12.09 14.59
N ARG A 73 13.27 12.32 13.36
CA ARG A 73 14.03 11.99 12.16
C ARG A 73 15.32 12.81 12.07
N ALA A 74 15.24 14.12 12.27
CA ALA A 74 16.40 15.00 12.24
C ALA A 74 17.42 14.65 13.33
N ALA A 75 16.97 14.38 14.55
CA ALA A 75 17.81 13.98 15.68
C ALA A 75 18.57 12.67 15.40
N ARG A 76 17.86 11.64 14.92
CA ARG A 76 18.47 10.35 14.52
C ARG A 76 19.48 10.53 13.39
N THR A 77 19.15 11.34 12.38
CA THR A 77 20.06 11.61 11.25
C THR A 77 21.29 12.40 11.71
N ALA A 78 21.11 13.42 12.56
CA ALA A 78 22.21 14.23 13.08
C ALA A 78 23.14 13.43 13.99
N ARG A 79 22.61 12.52 14.81
CA ARG A 79 23.45 11.60 15.59
C ARG A 79 24.27 10.64 14.72
N ARG A 80 23.75 10.25 13.56
CA ARG A 80 24.49 9.45 12.58
C ARG A 80 25.52 10.29 11.81
N PHE A 81 25.22 11.56 11.56
CA PHE A 81 26.05 12.50 10.80
C PHE A 81 26.20 13.83 11.55
N PRO A 82 27.17 13.93 12.50
CA PRO A 82 27.25 15.05 13.44
C PRO A 82 27.40 16.45 12.82
N VAL A 83 27.89 16.55 11.57
CA VAL A 83 27.99 17.81 10.80
C VAL A 83 26.65 18.56 10.71
N ILE A 84 25.53 17.82 10.82
CA ILE A 84 24.18 18.39 10.80
C ILE A 84 23.92 19.28 12.01
N PHE A 85 24.45 18.97 13.20
CA PHE A 85 24.24 19.81 14.39
C PHE A 85 24.78 21.22 14.18
N SER A 86 26.03 21.34 13.71
CA SER A 86 26.61 22.63 13.35
C SER A 86 25.84 23.31 12.22
N ALA A 87 25.46 22.58 11.17
CA ALA A 87 24.74 23.18 10.05
C ALA A 87 23.37 23.75 10.46
N VAL A 88 22.68 23.10 11.41
CA VAL A 88 21.43 23.62 11.98
C VAL A 88 21.70 24.82 12.88
N ALA A 89 22.69 24.74 13.77
CA ALA A 89 23.04 25.83 14.69
C ALA A 89 23.43 27.11 13.94
N ASP A 90 24.24 26.99 12.89
CA ASP A 90 24.66 28.09 12.02
C ASP A 90 23.51 28.66 11.18
N GLY A 91 22.39 27.94 11.07
CA GLY A 91 21.29 28.25 10.16
C GLY A 91 21.57 27.99 8.69
N ARG A 92 22.63 27.23 8.39
CA ARG A 92 22.90 26.71 7.04
C ARG A 92 21.86 25.70 6.60
N LEU A 93 21.25 24.96 7.53
CA LEU A 93 20.32 23.88 7.20
C LEU A 93 19.06 23.92 8.07
N HIS A 94 17.89 23.95 7.44
CA HIS A 94 16.61 23.88 8.14
C HIS A 94 16.13 22.43 8.33
N LEU A 95 15.28 22.15 9.34
CA LEU A 95 14.81 20.80 9.69
C LEU A 95 14.22 20.01 8.51
N SER A 96 13.43 20.67 7.65
CA SER A 96 12.85 20.02 6.46
C SER A 96 13.92 19.53 5.48
N ALA A 97 15.05 20.23 5.33
CA ALA A 97 16.15 19.81 4.48
C ALA A 97 16.83 18.57 5.08
N VAL A 98 17.09 18.55 6.40
CA VAL A 98 17.63 17.36 7.08
C VAL A 98 16.77 16.12 6.80
N VAL A 99 15.45 16.26 6.90
CA VAL A 99 14.49 15.17 6.61
C VAL A 99 14.59 14.70 5.16
N LEU A 100 14.68 15.62 4.20
CA LEU A 100 14.82 15.33 2.77
C LEU A 100 16.17 14.68 2.43
N LEU A 101 17.26 15.12 3.07
CA LEU A 101 18.61 14.58 2.85
C LEU A 101 18.79 13.19 3.46
N THR A 102 18.08 12.87 4.55
CA THR A 102 18.21 11.61 5.31
C THR A 102 18.37 10.32 4.47
N PRO A 103 17.56 10.03 3.43
CA PRO A 103 17.67 8.79 2.66
C PRO A 103 18.87 8.78 1.70
N HIS A 104 19.52 9.93 1.46
CA HIS A 104 20.65 10.08 0.54
C HIS A 104 22.00 10.22 1.25
N LEU A 105 21.99 10.40 2.58
CA LEU A 105 23.19 10.56 3.38
C LEU A 105 23.90 9.22 3.64
N THR A 106 25.19 9.21 3.37
CA THR A 106 26.14 8.13 3.63
C THR A 106 27.35 8.70 4.36
N SER A 107 28.20 7.85 4.94
CA SER A 107 29.42 8.32 5.61
C SER A 107 30.38 9.05 4.65
N ALA A 108 30.34 8.71 3.36
CA ALA A 108 31.22 9.29 2.34
C ALA A 108 30.74 10.66 1.83
N ASN A 109 29.42 10.90 1.72
CA ASN A 109 28.87 12.10 1.10
C ASN A 109 28.26 13.12 2.08
N ALA A 110 28.21 12.81 3.38
CA ALA A 110 27.41 13.61 4.32
C ALA A 110 27.85 15.08 4.39
N ALA A 111 29.14 15.35 4.53
CA ALA A 111 29.65 16.73 4.63
C ALA A 111 29.40 17.53 3.35
N GLU A 112 29.66 16.92 2.19
CA GLU A 112 29.49 17.52 0.87
C GLU A 112 28.02 17.83 0.59
N LEU A 113 27.11 16.87 0.81
CA LEU A 113 25.70 17.05 0.52
C LEU A 113 25.05 18.07 1.49
N VAL A 114 25.50 18.13 2.74
CA VAL A 114 25.08 19.16 3.71
C VAL A 114 25.58 20.54 3.29
N ALA A 115 26.81 20.66 2.80
CA ALA A 115 27.32 21.93 2.28
C ALA A 115 26.58 22.37 1.01
N ALA A 116 26.29 21.45 0.10
CA ALA A 116 25.55 21.73 -1.13
C ALA A 116 24.10 22.18 -0.87
N ALA A 117 23.47 21.69 0.21
CA ALA A 117 22.13 22.09 0.63
C ALA A 117 22.11 23.34 1.53
N ALA A 118 23.26 23.97 1.81
CA ALA A 118 23.33 25.10 2.70
C ALA A 118 22.57 26.32 2.13
N TYR A 119 21.76 26.97 2.97
CA TYR A 119 20.94 28.14 2.65
C TYR A 119 19.90 27.94 1.53
N GLN A 120 19.73 26.72 1.05
CA GLN A 120 18.71 26.40 0.06
C GLN A 120 17.33 26.28 0.71
N THR A 121 16.32 26.72 -0.02
CA THR A 121 14.91 26.47 0.29
C THR A 121 14.60 24.97 0.15
N LYS A 122 13.48 24.53 0.73
CA LYS A 122 12.99 23.16 0.57
C LYS A 122 12.90 22.73 -0.91
N ALA A 123 12.39 23.60 -1.79
CA ALA A 123 12.22 23.31 -3.21
C ALA A 123 13.57 23.15 -3.92
N GLU A 124 14.54 24.02 -3.64
CA GLU A 124 15.89 23.91 -4.17
C GLU A 124 16.59 22.64 -3.69
N VAL A 125 16.44 22.26 -2.42
CA VAL A 125 16.97 20.99 -1.91
C VAL A 125 16.34 19.79 -2.63
N GLN A 126 15.03 19.84 -2.94
CA GLN A 126 14.39 18.80 -3.75
C GLN A 126 14.98 18.73 -5.16
N GLN A 127 15.24 19.87 -5.80
CA GLN A 127 15.87 19.93 -7.12
C GLN A 127 17.32 19.43 -7.09
N LEU A 128 18.10 19.83 -6.08
CA LEU A 128 19.46 19.33 -5.84
C LEU A 128 19.47 17.80 -5.75
N LEU A 129 18.56 17.23 -4.96
CA LEU A 129 18.42 15.79 -4.79
C LEU A 129 17.97 15.10 -6.09
N ALA A 130 17.02 15.67 -6.81
CA ALA A 130 16.57 15.12 -8.09
C ALA A 130 17.69 15.08 -9.14
N ARG A 131 18.54 16.12 -9.20
CA ARG A 131 19.70 16.17 -10.11
C ARG A 131 20.76 15.13 -9.76
N ARG A 132 21.02 14.92 -8.47
CA ARG A 132 22.10 14.02 -8.00
C ARG A 132 21.68 12.55 -7.86
N PHE A 133 20.39 12.32 -7.60
CA PHE A 133 19.80 11.00 -7.40
C PHE A 133 18.56 10.88 -8.29
N PRO A 134 18.75 10.87 -9.63
CA PRO A 134 17.63 10.79 -10.56
C PRO A 134 16.86 9.50 -10.32
N LYS A 135 15.53 9.61 -10.30
CA LYS A 135 14.65 8.44 -10.30
C LYS A 135 14.49 7.99 -11.76
N PRO A 136 14.36 6.69 -12.01
CA PRO A 136 14.05 6.20 -13.36
C PRO A 136 12.73 6.82 -13.83
N ASP A 137 12.64 7.11 -15.12
CA ASP A 137 11.43 7.66 -15.72
C ASP A 137 10.26 6.71 -15.44
N VAL A 138 9.18 7.29 -14.91
CA VAL A 138 7.91 6.56 -14.79
C VAL A 138 7.36 6.46 -16.22
N PRO A 139 7.02 5.26 -16.72
CA PRO A 139 6.44 5.14 -18.05
C PRO A 139 5.24 6.08 -18.19
N ALA A 140 5.21 6.87 -19.27
CA ALA A 140 4.09 7.73 -19.58
C ALA A 140 2.87 6.86 -19.93
N LEU A 141 2.08 6.49 -18.92
CA LEU A 141 0.79 5.84 -19.11
C LEU A 141 -0.24 6.95 -19.34
N LEU A 142 -0.52 7.25 -20.61
CA LEU A 142 -1.71 8.01 -21.00
C LEU A 142 -2.92 7.08 -20.85
N GLU A 143 -3.54 7.06 -19.67
CA GLU A 143 -4.91 6.57 -19.57
C GLU A 143 -5.84 7.62 -20.20
N ALA A 144 -6.50 7.23 -21.28
CA ALA A 144 -7.55 8.04 -21.87
C ALA A 144 -8.65 8.24 -20.82
N ILE A 145 -8.87 9.48 -20.41
CA ILE A 145 -10.06 9.87 -19.66
C ILE A 145 -11.23 9.61 -20.61
N ALA A 146 -11.94 8.50 -20.43
CA ALA A 146 -13.20 8.30 -21.13
C ALA A 146 -14.08 9.52 -20.81
N PRO A 147 -14.61 10.24 -21.81
CA PRO A 147 -15.50 11.35 -21.54
C PRO A 147 -16.68 10.83 -20.72
N PRO A 148 -17.19 11.62 -19.75
CA PRO A 148 -18.37 11.22 -18.98
C PRO A 148 -19.52 10.94 -19.97
N PRO A 149 -20.32 9.88 -19.74
CA PRO A 149 -21.50 9.65 -20.57
C PRO A 149 -22.44 10.84 -20.39
N LEU A 150 -22.58 11.64 -21.44
CA LEU A 150 -23.61 12.66 -21.55
C LEU A 150 -24.96 11.93 -21.63
N LEU A 151 -25.67 11.89 -20.50
CA LEU A 151 -27.10 11.63 -20.49
C LEU A 151 -27.79 12.84 -21.10
N GLY A 152 -28.55 12.58 -22.15
CA GLY A 152 -28.90 13.53 -23.18
C GLY A 152 -29.97 14.55 -22.81
N SER A 153 -30.16 15.51 -23.70
CA SER A 153 -31.50 15.84 -24.17
C SER A 153 -31.39 16.41 -25.58
N ALA A 154 -32.21 15.86 -26.47
CA ALA A 154 -32.52 16.46 -27.75
C ALA A 154 -33.15 17.84 -27.52
N THR A 155 -32.68 18.84 -28.26
CA THR A 155 -33.49 19.99 -28.64
C THR A 155 -33.12 20.38 -30.06
N ASP A 156 -34.11 20.20 -30.93
CA ASP A 156 -34.17 20.80 -32.25
C ASP A 156 -33.99 22.33 -32.17
N GLN A 157 -33.31 22.82 -33.21
CA GLN A 157 -33.26 24.16 -33.80
C GLN A 157 -34.01 25.33 -33.13
N LEU A 158 -33.32 26.46 -32.93
CA LEU A 158 -33.40 27.69 -33.76
C LEU A 158 -32.79 28.89 -32.99
N SER A 159 -31.85 29.59 -33.64
CA SER A 159 -31.36 30.94 -33.30
C SER A 159 -32.38 32.03 -33.75
N PRO A 160 -32.13 33.36 -33.63
CA PRO A 160 -31.40 34.18 -32.65
C PRO A 160 -32.22 35.42 -32.13
N GLY A 161 -31.73 36.15 -31.11
CA GLY A 161 -32.32 37.44 -30.70
C GLY A 161 -31.53 38.27 -29.65
N THR A 162 -30.68 39.16 -30.15
CA THR A 162 -30.46 40.60 -29.83
C THR A 162 -30.62 41.19 -28.40
N VAL A 163 -29.48 41.69 -27.89
CA VAL A 163 -29.09 42.87 -27.04
C VAL A 163 -29.96 43.46 -25.89
N GLU A 164 -29.31 43.70 -24.73
CA GLU A 164 -29.05 45.00 -24.02
C GLU A 164 -28.33 44.67 -22.68
N GLY A 165 -27.14 45.17 -22.34
CA GLY A 165 -26.77 46.55 -21.96
C GLY A 165 -26.89 46.68 -20.42
N VAL A 166 -25.84 46.71 -19.59
CA VAL A 166 -25.00 47.87 -19.16
C VAL A 166 -23.97 47.31 -18.16
N ALA A 167 -22.67 47.23 -18.48
CA ALA A 167 -21.60 48.18 -18.18
C ALA A 167 -21.35 48.53 -16.69
N ALA A 168 -20.27 47.98 -16.14
CA ALA A 168 -19.35 48.73 -15.27
C ALA A 168 -17.93 48.19 -15.46
N ARG A 169 -17.19 48.87 -16.35
CA ARG A 169 -15.74 48.72 -16.58
C ARG A 169 -14.99 49.55 -15.54
N LEU A 170 -13.88 49.01 -15.04
CA LEU A 170 -12.60 49.73 -14.95
C LEU A 170 -11.47 48.72 -15.28
N SER A 171 -10.53 49.14 -16.12
CA SER A 171 -9.34 48.44 -16.66
C SER A 171 -8.16 49.44 -16.66
N PRO A 172 -6.95 49.14 -17.17
CA PRO A 172 -6.04 48.00 -16.94
C PRO A 172 -4.56 48.46 -16.72
N GLY A 173 -3.66 47.49 -16.46
CA GLY A 173 -2.19 47.60 -16.57
C GLY A 173 -1.54 46.72 -15.50
N THR A 174 -0.72 45.72 -15.75
CA THR A 174 0.21 45.47 -16.87
C THR A 174 0.43 43.95 -16.95
N ALA A 175 0.34 43.39 -18.15
CA ALA A 175 0.75 42.02 -18.42
C ALA A 175 2.28 41.94 -18.44
N ILE A 176 2.84 41.00 -17.68
CA ILE A 176 4.09 40.35 -18.05
C ILE A 176 3.92 38.86 -17.76
N ASP A 177 3.97 38.12 -18.85
CA ASP A 177 3.92 36.67 -18.93
C ASP A 177 5.04 36.03 -18.11
N GLY A 178 4.67 34.93 -17.47
CA GLY A 178 5.58 34.06 -16.73
C GLY A 178 4.85 32.83 -16.21
N LEU A 179 4.24 32.07 -17.12
CA LEU A 179 3.75 30.73 -16.84
C LEU A 179 4.90 29.88 -16.29
N ALA A 180 4.89 29.61 -14.99
CA ALA A 180 5.55 28.46 -14.41
C ALA A 180 4.52 27.32 -14.35
N PRO A 181 4.79 26.14 -14.93
CA PRO A 181 3.86 25.02 -14.86
C PRO A 181 3.71 24.60 -13.40
N ALA A 182 2.46 24.57 -12.94
CA ALA A 182 2.08 24.02 -11.66
C ALA A 182 2.69 22.63 -11.52
N GLN A 183 3.58 22.47 -10.53
CA GLN A 183 4.11 21.17 -10.17
C GLN A 183 2.93 20.33 -9.70
N VAL A 184 2.55 19.36 -10.53
CA VAL A 184 1.76 18.21 -10.10
C VAL A 184 2.65 17.47 -9.11
N GLU A 185 2.53 17.82 -7.83
CA GLU A 185 2.91 16.91 -6.76
C GLU A 185 2.09 15.64 -7.00
N VAL A 186 2.73 14.60 -7.55
CA VAL A 186 2.26 13.23 -7.34
C VAL A 186 2.55 12.91 -5.86
N THR A 187 1.89 13.63 -4.96
CA THR A 187 1.55 13.11 -3.65
C THR A 187 0.77 11.85 -3.92
N MET A 188 1.41 10.70 -3.76
CA MET A 188 0.69 9.44 -3.54
C MET A 188 -0.42 9.77 -2.55
N ALA A 189 -1.67 9.75 -3.03
CA ALA A 189 -2.82 10.23 -2.31
C ALA A 189 -2.96 9.41 -1.03
N ARG A 190 -2.39 9.90 0.07
CA ARG A 190 -2.56 9.29 1.37
C ARG A 190 -4.00 9.50 1.77
N GLY A 191 -4.65 8.44 2.21
CA GLY A 191 -5.97 8.54 2.82
C GLY A 191 -5.97 9.61 3.91
N ARG A 192 -6.92 10.55 3.84
CA ARG A 192 -7.11 11.59 4.84
C ARG A 192 -8.34 11.26 5.67
N VAL A 193 -8.17 11.24 6.98
CA VAL A 193 -9.27 11.26 7.96
C VAL A 193 -9.22 12.59 8.67
N ALA A 194 -10.30 13.37 8.59
CA ALA A 194 -10.39 14.68 9.24
C ALA A 194 -11.65 14.76 10.10
N PRO A 195 -11.55 15.16 11.38
CA PRO A 195 -12.74 15.44 12.17
C PRO A 195 -13.50 16.63 11.56
N LEU A 196 -14.80 16.47 11.35
CA LEU A 196 -15.71 17.55 10.94
C LEU A 196 -16.46 18.10 12.17
N SER A 197 -16.81 17.22 13.11
CA SER A 197 -17.38 17.54 14.42
C SER A 197 -16.95 16.47 15.44
N ALA A 198 -17.37 16.59 16.70
CA ALA A 198 -17.01 15.65 17.77
C ALA A 198 -17.36 14.17 17.43
N GLU A 199 -18.40 13.94 16.63
CA GLU A 199 -18.91 12.60 16.31
C GLU A 199 -18.87 12.28 14.80
N ARG A 200 -18.36 13.19 13.95
CA ARG A 200 -18.34 12.99 12.50
C ARG A 200 -16.96 13.23 11.91
N PHE A 201 -16.54 12.29 11.09
CA PHE A 201 -15.22 12.29 10.46
C PHE A 201 -15.37 12.14 8.95
N ALA A 202 -14.65 12.95 8.19
CA ALA A 202 -14.52 12.80 6.74
C ALA A 202 -13.40 11.79 6.43
N LEU A 203 -13.71 10.75 5.66
CA LEU A 203 -12.76 9.78 5.12
C LEU A 203 -12.61 10.01 3.61
N GLN A 204 -11.43 10.39 3.16
CA GLN A 204 -11.08 10.49 1.73
C GLN A 204 -9.93 9.54 1.44
N VAL A 205 -10.15 8.56 0.57
CA VAL A 205 -9.14 7.57 0.18
C VAL A 205 -9.18 7.35 -1.33
N THR A 206 -8.01 7.12 -1.92
CA THR A 206 -7.90 6.64 -3.29
C THR A 206 -7.66 5.14 -3.23
N ILE A 207 -8.50 4.36 -3.93
CA ILE A 207 -8.44 2.89 -3.93
C ILE A 207 -8.21 2.38 -5.35
N GLU A 208 -7.43 1.31 -5.48
CA GLU A 208 -7.19 0.65 -6.75
C GLU A 208 -8.45 -0.07 -7.27
N LYS A 209 -8.51 -0.33 -8.58
CA LYS A 209 -9.64 -1.02 -9.24
C LYS A 209 -10.07 -2.30 -8.52
N ALA A 210 -9.11 -3.14 -8.13
CA ALA A 210 -9.41 -4.39 -7.41
C ALA A 210 -10.14 -4.16 -6.07
N THR A 211 -9.90 -3.04 -5.39
CA THR A 211 -10.59 -2.68 -4.14
C THR A 211 -11.95 -2.06 -4.43
N HIS A 212 -12.05 -1.24 -5.49
CA HIS A 212 -13.34 -0.74 -5.98
C HIS A 212 -14.29 -1.90 -6.33
N ASP A 213 -13.80 -2.92 -7.04
CA ASP A 213 -14.61 -4.06 -7.46
C ASP A 213 -15.08 -4.89 -6.24
N LYS A 214 -14.24 -5.05 -5.22
CA LYS A 214 -14.63 -5.64 -3.93
C LYS A 214 -15.72 -4.84 -3.23
N LEU A 215 -15.62 -3.50 -3.22
CA LEU A 215 -16.63 -2.63 -2.62
C LEU A 215 -17.97 -2.76 -3.35
N ARG A 216 -17.95 -2.76 -4.69
CA ARG A 216 -19.16 -2.95 -5.51
C ARG A 216 -19.78 -4.33 -5.30
N TYR A 217 -18.96 -5.37 -5.23
CA TYR A 217 -19.43 -6.71 -4.94
C TYR A 217 -20.07 -6.80 -3.54
N ALA A 218 -19.45 -6.19 -2.52
CA ALA A 218 -20.02 -6.11 -1.18
C ALA A 218 -21.36 -5.35 -1.17
N GLN A 219 -21.48 -4.23 -1.89
CA GLN A 219 -22.74 -3.50 -2.07
C GLN A 219 -23.82 -4.38 -2.71
N ALA A 220 -23.49 -5.15 -3.75
CA ALA A 220 -24.43 -6.05 -4.40
C ALA A 220 -24.92 -7.15 -3.45
N LEU A 221 -24.02 -7.76 -2.67
CA LEU A 221 -24.38 -8.77 -1.66
C LEU A 221 -25.25 -8.19 -0.52
N LEU A 222 -25.04 -6.92 -0.18
CA LEU A 222 -25.79 -6.22 0.86
C LEU A 222 -27.08 -5.58 0.35
N SER A 223 -27.38 -5.64 -0.95
CA SER A 223 -28.48 -4.88 -1.59
C SER A 223 -29.85 -5.09 -0.95
N HIS A 224 -30.16 -6.29 -0.46
CA HIS A 224 -31.41 -6.56 0.25
C HIS A 224 -31.47 -6.00 1.68
N GLN A 225 -30.30 -5.79 2.31
CA GLN A 225 -30.18 -5.26 3.67
C GLN A 225 -29.90 -3.75 3.69
N LEU A 226 -29.29 -3.22 2.63
CA LEU A 226 -28.92 -1.82 2.43
C LEU A 226 -29.34 -1.38 1.02
N PRO A 227 -30.64 -1.08 0.79
CA PRO A 227 -31.13 -0.69 -0.53
C PRO A 227 -30.48 0.58 -1.08
N SER A 228 -30.03 1.48 -0.20
CA SER A 228 -29.32 2.71 -0.58
C SER A 228 -27.89 2.47 -1.06
N GLY A 229 -27.30 1.31 -0.76
CA GLY A 229 -25.90 1.02 -1.07
C GLY A 229 -24.90 1.97 -0.40
N ASP A 230 -25.27 2.63 0.69
CA ASP A 230 -24.44 3.63 1.37
C ASP A 230 -23.06 3.06 1.74
N ILE A 231 -22.01 3.68 1.18
CA ILE A 231 -20.62 3.25 1.35
C ILE A 231 -20.21 3.30 2.82
N ALA A 232 -20.68 4.29 3.59
CA ALA A 232 -20.33 4.40 5.00
C ALA A 232 -20.79 3.16 5.78
N GLN A 233 -22.00 2.68 5.53
CA GLN A 233 -22.55 1.47 6.17
C GLN A 233 -21.90 0.18 5.68
N VAL A 234 -21.51 0.11 4.41
CA VAL A 234 -20.73 -1.04 3.90
C VAL A 234 -19.37 -1.09 4.57
N VAL A 235 -18.70 0.04 4.71
CA VAL A 235 -17.40 0.15 5.39
C VAL A 235 -17.54 -0.20 6.87
N ASP A 236 -18.55 0.31 7.56
CA ASP A 236 -18.83 0.03 8.96
C ASP A 236 -18.99 -1.49 9.23
N ARG A 237 -19.87 -2.16 8.47
CA ARG A 237 -20.06 -3.62 8.59
C ARG A 237 -18.81 -4.41 8.21
N ALA A 238 -18.05 -3.95 7.23
CA ALA A 238 -16.78 -4.57 6.87
C ALA A 238 -15.74 -4.44 7.98
N LEU A 239 -15.71 -3.30 8.68
CA LEU A 239 -14.85 -3.08 9.84
C LEU A 239 -15.27 -3.96 11.01
N ASP A 240 -16.56 -4.09 11.31
CA ASP A 240 -17.05 -5.02 12.34
C ASP A 240 -16.61 -6.46 12.07
N ALA A 241 -16.79 -6.94 10.84
CA ALA A 241 -16.38 -8.28 10.43
C ALA A 241 -14.86 -8.46 10.53
N LEU A 242 -14.08 -7.46 10.10
CA LEU A 242 -12.63 -7.48 10.18
C LEU A 242 -12.14 -7.47 11.63
N ILE A 243 -12.76 -6.65 12.50
CA ILE A 243 -12.45 -6.60 13.93
C ILE A 243 -12.70 -7.97 14.54
N ALA A 244 -13.87 -8.56 14.35
CA ALA A 244 -14.19 -9.88 14.89
C ALA A 244 -13.19 -10.98 14.45
N GLU A 245 -12.78 -10.98 13.17
CA GLU A 245 -11.78 -11.93 12.68
C GLU A 245 -10.38 -11.65 13.27
N LEU A 246 -9.98 -10.38 13.40
CA LEU A 246 -8.71 -10.01 14.03
C LEU A 246 -8.69 -10.36 15.52
N GLU A 247 -9.79 -10.18 16.24
CA GLU A 247 -9.91 -10.53 17.66
C GLU A 247 -9.77 -12.05 17.88
N LYS A 248 -10.44 -12.84 17.03
CA LYS A 248 -10.29 -14.29 16.98
C LYS A 248 -8.86 -14.72 16.68
N GLN A 249 -8.19 -14.09 15.70
CA GLN A 249 -6.81 -14.43 15.36
C GLN A 249 -5.81 -14.03 16.45
N LYS A 250 -5.97 -12.84 17.04
CA LYS A 250 -5.00 -12.29 17.99
C LYS A 250 -5.10 -12.88 19.39
N PHE A 251 -6.31 -12.96 19.94
CA PHE A 251 -6.51 -13.39 21.33
C PHE A 251 -7.54 -14.50 21.47
N ALA A 252 -7.86 -15.20 20.37
CA ALA A 252 -8.76 -16.35 20.36
C ALA A 252 -10.18 -16.01 20.83
N ALA A 253 -10.63 -14.77 20.61
CA ALA A 253 -12.01 -14.36 20.88
C ALA A 253 -12.99 -15.32 20.18
N THR A 254 -13.87 -15.95 20.96
CA THR A 254 -14.91 -16.83 20.42
C THR A 254 -16.07 -16.93 21.39
N ALA A 255 -17.29 -16.87 20.87
CA ALA A 255 -18.52 -17.00 21.65
C ALA A 255 -18.73 -18.41 22.22
N ARG A 256 -18.17 -19.45 21.57
CA ARG A 256 -18.34 -20.86 21.97
C ARG A 256 -16.98 -21.58 22.02
N PRO A 257 -16.21 -21.41 23.11
CA PRO A 257 -14.94 -22.09 23.27
C PRO A 257 -15.14 -23.60 23.44
N ARG A 258 -14.31 -24.41 22.76
CA ARG A 258 -14.29 -25.87 22.98
C ARG A 258 -13.78 -26.19 24.39
N ARG A 259 -14.31 -27.26 25.01
CA ARG A 259 -13.80 -27.78 26.28
C ARG A 259 -12.30 -28.11 26.15
N HIS A 260 -11.51 -27.69 27.13
CA HIS A 260 -10.07 -27.86 27.10
C HIS A 260 -9.68 -29.33 27.23
N SER A 261 -8.86 -29.82 26.29
CA SER A 261 -8.05 -31.01 26.50
C SER A 261 -6.79 -30.59 27.24
N CYS A 262 -6.51 -31.20 28.39
CA CYS A 262 -5.35 -30.92 29.24
C CYS A 262 -3.99 -31.32 28.61
N ARG A 263 -3.96 -31.70 27.32
CA ARG A 263 -2.73 -31.99 26.60
C ARG A 263 -1.99 -30.69 26.32
N SER A 264 -1.10 -30.31 27.24
CA SER A 264 -0.06 -29.33 26.98
C SER A 264 0.80 -29.86 25.83
N GLY A 265 0.83 -29.16 24.70
CA GLY A 265 1.78 -29.48 23.64
C GLY A 265 3.21 -29.41 24.18
N LEU A 266 4.12 -30.21 23.62
CA LEU A 266 5.53 -30.28 24.02
C LEU A 266 6.31 -28.95 23.87
N ASN A 267 5.69 -27.91 23.31
CA ASN A 267 6.31 -26.61 23.09
C ASN A 267 5.99 -25.64 24.24
N PRO A 268 6.98 -25.28 25.07
CA PRO A 268 6.79 -24.36 26.20
C PRO A 268 6.33 -22.94 25.78
N ARG A 269 6.51 -22.56 24.51
CA ARG A 269 6.08 -21.26 23.98
C ARG A 269 4.63 -21.23 23.52
N TYR A 270 3.96 -22.37 23.47
CA TYR A 270 2.56 -22.42 23.05
C TYR A 270 1.67 -21.86 24.16
N ILE A 271 0.92 -20.80 23.84
CA ILE A 271 -0.04 -20.20 24.77
C ILE A 271 -1.44 -20.73 24.45
N PRO A 272 -2.09 -21.46 25.39
CA PRO A 272 -3.45 -21.96 25.17
C PRO A 272 -4.47 -20.85 24.92
N ALA A 273 -5.46 -21.12 24.08
CA ALA A 273 -6.47 -20.14 23.66
C ALA A 273 -7.28 -19.54 24.83
N HIS A 274 -7.56 -20.32 25.90
CA HIS A 274 -8.25 -19.75 27.07
C HIS A 274 -7.36 -18.80 27.87
N VAL A 275 -6.07 -19.08 27.95
CA VAL A 275 -5.12 -18.19 28.62
C VAL A 275 -5.02 -16.89 27.84
N LYS A 276 -4.91 -16.94 26.50
CA LYS A 276 -4.92 -15.73 25.67
C LYS A 276 -6.15 -14.85 25.91
N ARG A 277 -7.35 -15.46 25.91
CA ARG A 277 -8.60 -14.75 26.16
C ARG A 277 -8.62 -14.12 27.56
N ALA A 278 -8.32 -14.90 28.59
CA ALA A 278 -8.36 -14.45 29.98
C ALA A 278 -7.35 -13.31 30.24
N VAL A 279 -6.13 -13.41 29.69
CA VAL A 279 -5.10 -12.36 29.81
C VAL A 279 -5.51 -11.11 29.04
N TRP A 280 -6.09 -11.27 27.84
CA TRP A 280 -6.54 -10.13 27.04
C TRP A 280 -7.67 -9.35 27.71
N GLU A 281 -8.66 -10.07 28.25
CA GLU A 281 -9.77 -9.50 29.01
C GLU A 281 -9.29 -8.83 30.30
N ARG A 282 -8.43 -9.50 31.08
CA ARG A 282 -7.82 -8.91 32.28
C ARG A 282 -7.08 -7.61 31.98
N ASP A 283 -6.28 -7.60 30.92
CA ASP A 283 -5.42 -6.47 30.56
C ASP A 283 -6.14 -5.43 29.69
N GLN A 284 -7.42 -5.67 29.34
CA GLN A 284 -8.28 -4.80 28.55
C GLN A 284 -7.66 -4.41 27.20
N GLY A 285 -6.89 -5.32 26.58
CA GLY A 285 -6.17 -5.05 25.33
C GLY A 285 -5.26 -3.82 25.41
N GLN A 286 -4.62 -3.60 26.55
CA GLN A 286 -3.70 -2.48 26.79
C GLN A 286 -2.41 -2.98 27.47
N CYS A 287 -1.29 -2.32 27.17
CA CYS A 287 -0.04 -2.60 27.82
C CYS A 287 -0.16 -2.47 29.36
N THR A 288 0.37 -3.44 30.10
CA THR A 288 0.36 -3.45 31.57
C THR A 288 1.63 -2.87 32.19
N PHE A 289 2.61 -2.48 31.37
CA PHE A 289 3.84 -1.86 31.86
C PHE A 289 3.54 -0.53 32.58
N VAL A 290 4.16 -0.34 33.74
CA VAL A 290 4.13 0.90 34.51
C VAL A 290 5.56 1.44 34.55
N GLY A 291 5.72 2.67 34.08
CA GLY A 291 7.01 3.36 34.11
C GLY A 291 7.46 3.76 35.51
N ASP A 292 8.71 4.19 35.60
CA ASP A 292 9.35 4.57 36.87
C ASP A 292 8.65 5.78 37.54
N THR A 293 7.92 6.57 36.76
CA THR A 293 7.08 7.69 37.23
C THR A 293 5.67 7.27 37.67
N GLY A 294 5.36 5.98 37.66
CA GLY A 294 4.01 5.44 37.94
C GLY A 294 3.04 5.51 36.76
N ARG A 295 3.46 6.06 35.60
CA ARG A 295 2.64 6.12 34.39
C ARG A 295 2.47 4.74 33.77
N ARG A 296 1.24 4.26 33.65
CA ARG A 296 0.92 3.06 32.85
C ARG A 296 1.01 3.36 31.36
N CYS A 297 1.59 2.45 30.59
CA CYS A 297 1.63 2.56 29.14
C CYS A 297 0.23 2.43 28.54
N GLU A 298 -0.21 3.44 27.79
CA GLU A 298 -1.54 3.46 27.19
C GLU A 298 -1.64 2.72 25.84
N SER A 299 -0.54 2.12 25.37
CA SER A 299 -0.51 1.49 24.05
C SER A 299 -1.48 0.33 23.94
N ARG A 300 -2.29 0.35 22.87
CA ARG A 300 -3.14 -0.76 22.41
C ARG A 300 -2.62 -1.41 21.11
N LYS A 301 -1.47 -0.91 20.62
CA LYS A 301 -0.87 -1.32 19.35
C LYS A 301 0.36 -2.18 19.59
N PHE A 302 0.60 -3.12 18.68
CA PHE A 302 1.75 -4.04 18.72
C PHE A 302 1.90 -4.74 20.08
N LEU A 303 0.78 -5.20 20.64
CA LEU A 303 0.76 -5.96 21.88
C LEU A 303 1.24 -7.38 21.65
N GLU A 304 2.02 -7.87 22.60
CA GLU A 304 2.62 -9.18 22.65
C GLU A 304 2.30 -9.80 24.01
N PHE A 305 2.03 -11.11 24.01
CA PHE A 305 1.91 -11.88 25.26
C PHE A 305 3.32 -12.14 25.80
N ASP A 306 3.70 -11.36 26.79
CA ASP A 306 4.97 -11.49 27.49
C ASP A 306 4.82 -12.47 28.65
N HIS A 307 5.83 -13.32 28.85
CA HIS A 307 5.87 -14.18 30.03
C HIS A 307 6.56 -13.43 31.15
N VAL A 308 5.89 -13.31 32.30
CA VAL A 308 6.42 -12.61 33.49
C VAL A 308 7.78 -13.19 33.85
N ASP A 309 7.84 -14.52 33.96
CA ASP A 309 9.09 -15.26 33.94
C ASP A 309 9.32 -15.74 32.50
N PRO A 310 10.44 -15.39 31.84
CA PRO A 310 10.66 -15.86 30.49
C PRO A 310 10.71 -17.39 30.40
N VAL A 311 10.30 -17.93 29.25
CA VAL A 311 10.36 -19.38 28.98
C VAL A 311 11.75 -19.98 29.21
N ALA A 312 12.82 -19.21 28.94
CA ALA A 312 14.21 -19.65 29.19
C ALA A 312 14.54 -19.87 30.69
N ARG A 313 13.69 -19.36 31.59
CA ARG A 313 13.75 -19.54 33.05
C ARG A 313 12.59 -20.41 33.56
N ALA A 314 12.07 -21.31 32.72
CA ALA A 314 10.95 -22.21 33.01
C ALA A 314 9.60 -21.53 33.29
N GLY A 315 9.41 -20.29 32.82
CA GLY A 315 8.12 -19.62 32.91
C GLY A 315 7.01 -20.35 32.15
N GLN A 316 5.81 -20.33 32.72
CA GLN A 316 4.64 -21.05 32.22
C GLN A 316 3.60 -20.12 31.60
N ALA A 317 2.94 -20.58 30.54
CA ALA A 317 1.86 -19.86 29.88
C ALA A 317 0.52 -19.99 30.64
N THR A 318 0.49 -19.53 31.90
CA THR A 318 -0.74 -19.43 32.71
C THR A 318 -1.30 -18.01 32.68
N VAL A 319 -2.50 -17.79 33.23
CA VAL A 319 -3.10 -16.44 33.27
C VAL A 319 -2.23 -15.49 34.10
N GLN A 320 -1.70 -15.96 35.23
CA GLN A 320 -0.80 -15.18 36.10
C GLN A 320 0.61 -15.07 35.52
N GLY A 321 1.09 -16.09 34.81
CA GLY A 321 2.43 -16.12 34.20
C GLY A 321 2.56 -15.29 32.92
N LEU A 322 1.47 -14.72 32.42
CA LEU A 322 1.45 -13.88 31.21
C LEU A 322 0.91 -12.48 31.48
N ARG A 323 1.42 -11.52 30.69
CA ARG A 323 0.98 -10.12 30.66
C ARG A 323 1.02 -9.56 29.25
N LEU A 324 0.18 -8.56 28.95
CA LEU A 324 0.24 -7.83 27.68
C LEU A 324 1.23 -6.68 27.74
N HIS A 325 2.30 -6.77 26.97
CA HIS A 325 3.24 -5.67 26.78
C HIS A 325 3.23 -5.21 25.32
N CYS A 326 3.39 -3.91 25.07
CA CYS A 326 3.72 -3.47 23.72
C CYS A 326 5.12 -3.96 23.34
N ARG A 327 5.42 -4.10 22.05
CA ARG A 327 6.74 -4.54 21.56
C ARG A 327 7.91 -3.79 22.21
N GLY A 328 7.77 -2.49 22.46
CA GLY A 328 8.79 -1.66 23.11
C GLY A 328 9.05 -2.10 24.56
N HIS A 329 8.00 -2.26 25.36
CA HIS A 329 8.10 -2.68 26.76
C HIS A 329 8.43 -4.15 26.94
N ASN A 330 7.95 -5.04 26.06
CA ASN A 330 8.39 -6.43 26.03
C ASN A 330 9.91 -6.51 25.81
N GLN A 331 10.43 -5.71 24.87
CA GLN A 331 11.87 -5.63 24.63
C GLN A 331 12.65 -5.03 25.80
N LEU A 332 12.11 -4.02 26.49
CA LEU A 332 12.74 -3.46 27.70
C LEU A 332 12.87 -4.53 28.78
N GLU A 333 11.81 -5.29 29.04
CA GLU A 333 11.79 -6.34 30.06
C GLU A 333 12.73 -7.50 29.71
N ALA A 334 12.81 -7.88 28.43
CA ALA A 334 13.80 -8.85 27.97
C ALA A 334 15.24 -8.35 28.18
N GLU A 335 15.49 -7.05 27.97
CA GLU A 335 16.81 -6.45 28.22
C GLU A 335 17.14 -6.35 29.71
N ARG A 336 16.16 -6.05 30.57
CA ARG A 336 16.30 -6.09 32.04
C ARG A 336 16.62 -7.51 32.52
N THR A 337 16.01 -8.53 31.89
CA THR A 337 16.14 -9.92 32.32
C THR A 337 17.42 -10.60 31.81
N PHE A 338 17.77 -10.40 30.54
CA PHE A 338 18.90 -11.10 29.89
C PHE A 338 20.11 -10.21 29.62
N GLY A 339 20.00 -8.89 29.83
CA GLY A 339 21.03 -7.92 29.53
C GLY A 339 20.91 -7.32 28.13
N ALA A 340 21.11 -5.99 28.05
CA ALA A 340 20.95 -5.24 26.80
C ALA A 340 21.93 -5.69 25.70
N GLY A 341 23.19 -5.98 26.05
CA GLY A 341 24.21 -6.46 25.11
C GLY A 341 23.85 -7.81 24.49
N PHE A 342 23.42 -8.76 25.32
CA PHE A 342 22.98 -10.09 24.87
C PHE A 342 21.79 -9.99 23.91
N MET A 343 20.75 -9.24 24.29
CA MET A 343 19.57 -9.06 23.44
C MET A 343 19.91 -8.33 22.14
N SER A 344 20.84 -7.37 22.17
CA SER A 344 21.34 -6.70 20.96
C SER A 344 22.00 -7.68 20.00
N ALA A 345 22.91 -8.52 20.50
CA ALA A 345 23.58 -9.55 19.70
C ALA A 345 22.58 -10.55 19.08
N LYS A 346 21.58 -11.00 19.83
CA LYS A 346 20.53 -11.89 19.31
C LYS A 346 19.67 -11.25 18.23
N ARG A 347 19.40 -9.95 18.31
CA ARG A 347 18.71 -9.21 17.24
C ARG A 347 19.57 -9.05 16.00
N GLU A 348 20.85 -8.75 16.17
CA GLU A 348 21.84 -8.70 15.09
C GLU A 348 21.89 -10.03 14.33
N GLU A 349 22.01 -11.14 15.06
CA GLU A 349 22.00 -12.51 14.53
C GLU A 349 20.70 -12.79 13.74
N ALA A 350 19.54 -12.49 14.32
CA ALA A 350 18.25 -12.66 13.66
C ALA A 350 18.10 -11.82 12.38
N ARG A 351 18.61 -10.58 12.38
CA ARG A 351 18.64 -9.70 11.20
C ARG A 351 19.52 -10.26 10.09
N ARG A 352 20.72 -10.76 10.44
CA ARG A 352 21.62 -11.40 9.47
C ARG A 352 20.99 -12.65 8.87
N ALA A 353 20.37 -13.50 9.69
CA ALA A 353 19.67 -14.67 9.22
C ALA A 353 18.47 -14.33 8.31
N ALA A 354 17.70 -13.28 8.64
CA ALA A 354 16.61 -12.80 7.78
C ALA A 354 17.13 -12.27 6.44
N ALA A 355 18.18 -11.45 6.46
CA ALA A 355 18.80 -10.93 5.24
C ALA A 355 19.34 -12.06 4.35
N ALA A 356 19.96 -13.09 4.94
CA ALA A 356 20.41 -14.28 4.23
C ALA A 356 19.23 -15.01 3.57
N ARG A 357 18.12 -15.21 4.28
CA ARG A 357 16.89 -15.81 3.71
C ARG A 357 16.33 -14.99 2.56
N THR A 358 16.29 -13.66 2.69
CA THR A 358 15.83 -12.77 1.61
C THR A 358 16.74 -12.85 0.39
N ARG A 359 18.07 -12.86 0.58
CA ARG A 359 19.03 -13.03 -0.52
C ARG A 359 18.87 -14.38 -1.20
N ALA A 360 18.73 -15.47 -0.43
CA ALA A 360 18.48 -16.80 -0.96
C ALA A 360 17.18 -16.85 -1.76
N ALA A 361 16.10 -16.24 -1.27
CA ALA A 361 14.83 -16.16 -1.99
C ALA A 361 14.94 -15.33 -3.28
N ALA A 362 15.70 -14.22 -3.27
CA ALA A 362 15.96 -13.42 -4.46
C ALA A 362 16.80 -14.19 -5.49
N GLN A 363 17.84 -14.90 -5.04
CA GLN A 363 18.65 -15.78 -5.88
C GLN A 363 17.82 -16.91 -6.48
N ALA A 364 16.98 -17.58 -5.68
CA ALA A 364 16.08 -18.62 -6.18
C ALA A 364 15.12 -18.08 -7.24
N ARG A 365 14.57 -16.88 -7.05
CA ARG A 365 13.73 -16.20 -8.07
C ARG A 365 14.52 -15.84 -9.33
N ALA A 366 15.79 -15.46 -9.20
CA ALA A 366 16.65 -15.15 -10.35
C ALA A 366 17.03 -16.42 -11.14
N HIS A 367 17.32 -17.53 -10.46
CA HIS A 367 17.62 -18.82 -11.10
C HIS A 367 16.37 -19.48 -11.71
N ALA A 368 15.19 -19.26 -11.13
CA ALA A 368 13.92 -19.73 -11.66
C ALA A 368 13.37 -18.86 -12.81
N ARG A 369 14.03 -17.75 -13.16
CA ARG A 369 13.71 -16.97 -14.35
C ARG A 369 14.33 -17.69 -15.55
N PRO A 370 13.55 -18.27 -16.49
CA PRO A 370 14.13 -18.94 -17.63
C PRO A 370 15.04 -17.96 -18.37
N GLN A 371 16.24 -18.41 -18.73
CA GLN A 371 17.06 -17.71 -19.71
C GLN A 371 16.23 -17.68 -20.99
N GLN A 372 15.62 -16.53 -21.28
CA GLN A 372 15.30 -16.20 -22.65
C GLN A 372 16.65 -16.04 -23.34
N THR A 373 17.19 -17.14 -23.83
CA THR A 373 18.14 -17.11 -24.93
C THR A 373 17.48 -16.25 -26.00
N GLU A 374 18.17 -15.19 -26.40
CA GLU A 374 17.85 -14.39 -27.56
C GLU A 374 17.87 -15.32 -28.78
N LEU A 375 16.73 -15.99 -29.03
CA LEU A 375 16.49 -16.71 -30.26
C LEU A 375 16.17 -15.65 -31.29
N GLU A 376 17.10 -15.51 -32.24
CA GLU A 376 17.01 -14.70 -33.44
C GLU A 376 15.58 -14.74 -34.05
N PRO A 377 15.02 -13.60 -34.52
CA PRO A 377 13.63 -13.50 -34.96
C PRO A 377 13.19 -14.53 -36.01
N GLY A 378 14.13 -15.07 -36.80
CA GLY A 378 13.85 -16.04 -37.87
C GLY A 378 13.42 -17.43 -37.40
N ALA A 379 13.84 -17.88 -36.22
CA ALA A 379 13.52 -19.23 -35.74
C ALA A 379 12.03 -19.37 -35.33
N ARG A 380 11.42 -18.30 -34.85
CA ARG A 380 10.01 -18.29 -34.40
C ARG A 380 9.01 -18.36 -35.54
N VAL A 381 9.38 -17.89 -36.73
CA VAL A 381 8.50 -17.94 -37.91
C VAL A 381 8.45 -19.37 -38.45
N ALA A 382 9.59 -20.06 -38.53
CA ALA A 382 9.67 -21.44 -38.98
C ALA A 382 8.97 -22.43 -38.02
N GLU A 383 9.11 -22.24 -36.70
CA GLU A 383 8.41 -23.08 -35.71
C GLU A 383 6.89 -22.84 -35.71
N ALA A 384 6.44 -21.60 -35.90
CA ALA A 384 5.01 -21.28 -36.00
C ALA A 384 4.39 -21.86 -37.29
N GLU A 385 5.10 -21.80 -38.42
CA GLU A 385 4.67 -22.41 -39.68
C GLU A 385 4.59 -23.94 -39.57
N ALA A 386 5.62 -24.59 -38.99
CA ALA A 386 5.63 -26.04 -38.79
C ALA A 386 4.51 -26.52 -37.84
N CYS A 387 4.25 -25.78 -36.76
CA CYS A 387 3.18 -26.11 -35.82
C CYS A 387 1.79 -25.91 -36.45
N SER A 388 1.64 -24.89 -37.32
CA SER A 388 0.39 -24.66 -38.07
C SER A 388 0.10 -25.75 -39.10
N LEU A 389 1.13 -26.25 -39.79
CA LEU A 389 1.02 -27.37 -40.75
C LEU A 389 0.66 -28.68 -40.05
N ALA A 390 1.28 -28.96 -38.89
CA ALA A 390 0.96 -30.14 -38.09
C ALA A 390 -0.50 -30.11 -37.59
N ALA A 391 -0.95 -28.96 -37.08
CA ALA A 391 -2.34 -28.80 -36.63
C ALA A 391 -3.36 -28.92 -37.77
N ALA A 392 -3.02 -28.47 -38.99
CA ALA A 392 -3.87 -28.62 -40.16
C ALA A 392 -3.98 -30.10 -40.60
N GLN A 393 -2.88 -30.86 -40.56
CA GLN A 393 -2.86 -32.28 -40.89
C GLN A 393 -3.68 -33.12 -39.90
N GLU A 394 -3.60 -32.80 -38.60
CA GLU A 394 -4.40 -33.47 -37.57
C GLU A 394 -5.90 -33.21 -37.78
N GLN A 395 -6.29 -31.95 -38.04
CA GLN A 395 -7.68 -31.60 -38.35
C GLN A 395 -8.21 -32.30 -39.62
N ALA A 396 -7.38 -32.41 -40.66
CA ALA A 396 -7.72 -33.13 -41.89
C ALA A 396 -7.96 -34.63 -41.62
N SER A 397 -7.13 -35.24 -40.75
CA SER A 397 -7.27 -36.63 -40.33
C SER A 397 -8.58 -36.87 -39.55
N ASP A 398 -8.94 -35.96 -38.64
CA ASP A 398 -10.17 -36.08 -37.85
C ASP A 398 -11.44 -35.98 -38.71
N VAL A 399 -11.47 -35.04 -39.68
CA VAL A 399 -12.60 -34.92 -40.61
C VAL A 399 -12.70 -36.17 -41.50
N MET A 400 -11.57 -36.72 -41.97
CA MET A 400 -11.53 -37.98 -42.72
C MET A 400 -12.11 -39.15 -41.93
N ALA A 401 -11.80 -39.23 -40.62
CA ALA A 401 -12.31 -40.28 -39.74
C ALA A 401 -13.83 -40.18 -39.59
N CYS A 402 -14.36 -38.99 -39.27
CA CYS A 402 -15.81 -38.79 -39.15
C CYS A 402 -16.58 -39.13 -40.43
N LEU A 403 -16.08 -38.74 -41.62
CA LEU A 403 -16.76 -39.03 -42.88
C LEU A 403 -16.79 -40.54 -43.20
N ARG A 404 -15.75 -41.30 -42.82
CA ARG A 404 -15.74 -42.76 -42.98
C ARG A 404 -16.74 -43.45 -42.06
N GLU A 405 -16.85 -42.99 -40.80
CA GLU A 405 -17.85 -43.49 -39.87
C GLU A 405 -19.29 -43.23 -40.36
N LEU A 406 -19.50 -42.12 -41.07
CA LEU A 406 -20.77 -41.81 -41.73
C LEU A 406 -21.00 -42.58 -43.05
N GLY A 407 -20.09 -43.48 -43.44
CA GLY A 407 -20.26 -44.40 -44.55
C GLY A 407 -19.74 -43.92 -45.91
N PHE A 408 -19.04 -42.78 -45.98
CA PHE A 408 -18.46 -42.29 -47.24
C PHE A 408 -17.17 -43.05 -47.61
N ARG A 409 -16.95 -43.26 -48.91
CA ARG A 409 -15.73 -43.94 -49.38
C ARG A 409 -14.50 -43.06 -49.14
N ALA A 410 -13.35 -43.69 -48.93
CA ALA A 410 -12.10 -42.97 -48.63
C ALA A 410 -11.68 -41.96 -49.71
N SER A 411 -12.07 -42.19 -50.97
CA SER A 411 -11.84 -41.23 -52.07
C SER A 411 -12.78 -40.03 -52.02
N GLU A 412 -14.02 -40.20 -51.55
CA GLU A 412 -15.00 -39.14 -51.39
C GLU A 412 -14.65 -38.25 -50.20
N ALA A 413 -14.28 -38.88 -49.08
CA ALA A 413 -13.82 -38.18 -47.89
C ALA A 413 -12.59 -37.30 -48.17
N ARG A 414 -11.60 -37.78 -48.96
CA ARG A 414 -10.41 -36.98 -49.32
C ARG A 414 -10.78 -35.71 -50.08
N ARG A 415 -11.61 -35.84 -51.12
CA ARG A 415 -12.07 -34.66 -51.89
C ARG A 415 -12.82 -33.64 -51.04
N ALA A 416 -13.53 -34.10 -50.01
CA ALA A 416 -14.26 -33.22 -49.10
C ALA A 416 -13.34 -32.51 -48.10
N VAL A 417 -12.24 -33.15 -47.71
CA VAL A 417 -11.20 -32.54 -46.88
C VAL A 417 -10.41 -31.50 -47.66
N ASP A 418 -10.01 -31.79 -48.90
CA ASP A 418 -9.36 -30.81 -49.80
C ASP A 418 -10.24 -29.56 -49.99
N PHE A 419 -11.57 -29.75 -50.07
CA PHE A 419 -12.51 -28.62 -50.11
C PHE A 419 -12.53 -27.82 -48.79
N CYS A 420 -12.48 -28.49 -47.63
CA CYS A 420 -12.49 -27.84 -46.33
C CYS A 420 -11.19 -27.07 -46.00
N GLU A 421 -10.07 -27.40 -46.64
CA GLU A 421 -8.81 -26.65 -46.54
C GLU A 421 -8.96 -25.21 -47.09
N THR A 422 -9.93 -24.98 -47.99
CA THR A 422 -10.21 -23.65 -48.57
C THR A 422 -11.15 -22.78 -47.72
N ILE A 423 -11.65 -23.30 -46.59
CA ILE A 423 -12.61 -22.61 -45.71
C ILE A 423 -11.89 -22.15 -44.42
N PRO A 424 -12.12 -20.91 -43.94
CA PRO A 424 -11.44 -20.37 -42.76
C PRO A 424 -11.69 -21.21 -41.50
N ALA A 425 -10.73 -21.13 -40.55
CA ALA A 425 -10.67 -21.98 -39.36
C ALA A 425 -11.99 -21.99 -38.56
N GLY A 426 -12.55 -23.18 -38.39
CA GLY A 426 -13.73 -23.48 -37.58
C GLY A 426 -13.55 -24.79 -36.82
N THR A 427 -14.48 -25.09 -35.92
CA THR A 427 -14.51 -26.32 -35.12
C THR A 427 -14.65 -27.57 -36.01
N LEU A 428 -14.29 -28.75 -35.49
CA LEU A 428 -14.42 -30.02 -36.21
C LEU A 428 -15.84 -30.24 -36.76
N GLU A 429 -16.86 -29.89 -35.97
CA GLU A 429 -18.26 -29.99 -36.36
C GLU A 429 -18.62 -29.10 -37.56
N GLU A 430 -18.10 -27.86 -37.59
CA GLU A 430 -18.34 -26.93 -38.70
C GLU A 430 -17.68 -27.42 -39.99
N ARG A 431 -16.48 -28.00 -39.90
CA ARG A 431 -15.76 -28.59 -41.03
C ARG A 431 -16.45 -29.84 -41.56
N VAL A 432 -16.88 -30.75 -40.69
CA VAL A 432 -17.66 -31.93 -41.10
C VAL A 432 -18.99 -31.50 -41.76
N ARG A 433 -19.66 -30.47 -41.23
CA ARG A 433 -20.88 -29.92 -41.84
C ARG A 433 -20.64 -29.32 -43.22
N ALA A 434 -19.51 -28.64 -43.43
CA ALA A 434 -19.11 -28.12 -44.74
C ALA A 434 -18.78 -29.25 -45.73
N ALA A 435 -18.04 -30.27 -45.28
CA ALA A 435 -17.73 -31.47 -46.06
C ALA A 435 -18.99 -32.22 -46.50
N LEU A 436 -19.97 -32.39 -45.61
CA LEU A 436 -21.25 -33.04 -45.92
C LEU A 436 -22.09 -32.22 -46.91
N LYS A 437 -22.08 -30.87 -46.81
CA LYS A 437 -22.73 -30.00 -47.81
C LYS A 437 -22.10 -30.13 -49.21
N PHE A 438 -20.77 -30.31 -49.26
CA PHE A 438 -20.04 -30.51 -50.50
C PHE A 438 -20.32 -31.89 -51.12
N LEU A 439 -20.36 -32.95 -50.31
CA LEU A 439 -20.62 -34.32 -50.77
C LEU A 439 -22.10 -34.57 -51.10
N CYS A 440 -23.02 -33.86 -50.46
CA CYS A 440 -24.47 -34.01 -50.65
C CYS A 440 -25.17 -32.65 -50.81
N PRO A 441 -24.98 -31.95 -51.95
CA PRO A 441 -25.74 -30.74 -52.25
C PRO A 441 -27.23 -31.12 -52.39
N LYS A 442 -28.11 -30.58 -51.53
CA LYS A 442 -29.54 -30.93 -51.48
C LYS A 442 -30.20 -30.93 -52.87
N PRO A 443 -31.02 -31.93 -53.24
CA PRO A 443 -31.92 -31.82 -54.37
C PRO A 443 -33.15 -30.95 -53.99
N ARG A 444 -33.59 -30.10 -54.93
CA ARG A 444 -34.94 -29.52 -54.93
C ARG A 444 -35.94 -30.64 -55.29
N PHE A 445 -36.93 -30.96 -54.45
CA PHE A 445 -38.28 -31.34 -54.91
C PHE A 445 -39.36 -31.35 -53.80
N GLN A 446 -40.38 -30.53 -54.05
CA GLN A 446 -41.82 -30.50 -53.73
C GLN A 446 -42.49 -31.38 -52.65
N SER A 447 -43.29 -30.68 -51.85
CA SER A 447 -44.60 -31.01 -51.26
C SER A 447 -45.28 -32.35 -51.59
N ARG A 448 -45.67 -33.09 -50.55
CA ARG A 448 -47.00 -33.71 -50.47
C ARG A 448 -47.59 -33.54 -49.06
N VAL A 449 -48.64 -32.73 -49.03
CA VAL A 449 -49.70 -32.67 -48.02
C VAL A 449 -50.32 -34.06 -47.84
N GLY A 450 -50.69 -34.44 -46.62
CA GLY A 450 -51.44 -35.67 -46.38
C GLY A 450 -51.51 -36.09 -44.92
N THR A 451 -52.34 -35.38 -44.16
CA THR A 451 -53.07 -35.83 -42.96
C THR A 451 -53.40 -37.32 -42.94
N SER A 452 -53.36 -37.96 -41.75
CA SER A 452 -54.51 -38.73 -41.21
C SER A 452 -54.15 -39.48 -39.92
N LEU A 453 -54.90 -39.13 -38.87
CA LEU A 453 -55.50 -39.94 -37.80
C LEU A 453 -54.67 -40.94 -36.96
N GLU A 454 -54.70 -40.62 -35.64
CA GLU A 454 -55.32 -41.41 -34.57
C GLU A 454 -54.94 -42.88 -34.31
N ALA A 455 -54.74 -43.12 -33.00
CA ALA A 455 -55.23 -44.23 -32.19
C ALA A 455 -54.28 -45.41 -31.86
N ARG A 456 -54.35 -45.75 -30.55
CA ARG A 456 -53.78 -46.86 -29.75
C ARG A 456 -52.51 -46.43 -29.00
N THR A 457 -52.52 -46.16 -27.70
CA THR A 457 -53.41 -46.55 -26.58
C THR A 457 -53.31 -45.52 -25.47
#